data_AF-A0A1Q7DDU5-F1
#
_entry.id   AF-A0A1Q7DDU5-F1
#
_cell.length_a   1.000
_cell.length_b   1.000
_cell.length_c   1.000
_cell.angle_alpha   90.00
_cell.angle_beta   90.00
_cell.angle_gamma   90.00
#
_symmetry.space_group_name_H-M   'P 1'
#
loop_
_entity.id
_entity.type
_entity.pdbx_description
1 polymer ?
#
loop_
_entity_poly.entity_id
_entity_poly.type
_entity_poly.pdbx_seq_one_letter_code
_entity_poly.pdbx_strand_id
1 'polypeptide(L)'
;MTYRFTRLWARVLVITGSIVIVLGVLAAVAVGIAGPDLTRYASDLDPRVTRVVAVVLGATAAIVVGAPLIVAGQLLDAFLDQRDILARIHRRLRKKRAGASVDDRSRLFPPRVARR
;
A
#
# COMPACT_ATOMS: atom_id res chain seq x y z
N MET A 1 -15.74 8.49 -9.09
CA MET A 1 -16.12 7.24 -8.40
C MET A 1 -15.26 6.03 -8.80
N THR A 2 -14.27 6.17 -9.68
CA THR A 2 -13.64 5.03 -10.38
C THR A 2 -12.47 4.33 -9.67
N TYR A 3 -12.00 4.80 -8.51
CA TYR A 3 -10.82 4.20 -7.83
C TYR A 3 -11.14 3.33 -6.60
N ARG A 4 -12.42 3.07 -6.30
CA ARG A 4 -12.81 2.23 -5.16
C ARG A 4 -12.29 0.80 -5.28
N PHE A 5 -12.22 0.26 -6.50
CA PHE A 5 -11.71 -1.07 -6.76
C PHE A 5 -10.22 -1.18 -6.44
N THR A 6 -9.39 -0.27 -6.94
CA THR A 6 -7.94 -0.28 -6.71
C THR A 6 -7.59 -0.05 -5.24
N ARG A 7 -8.35 0.80 -4.55
CA ARG A 7 -8.21 1.01 -3.10
C ARG A 7 -8.62 -0.22 -2.28
N LEU A 8 -9.61 -0.97 -2.75
CA LEU A 8 -9.97 -2.27 -2.16
C LEU A 8 -8.78 -3.24 -2.26
N TRP A 9 -8.14 -3.33 -3.43
CA TRP A 9 -6.98 -4.19 -3.64
C TRP A 9 -5.77 -3.78 -2.80
N ALA A 10 -5.49 -2.49 -2.65
CA ALA A 10 -4.44 -2.01 -1.75
C ALA A 10 -4.65 -2.53 -0.32
N ARG A 11 -5.88 -2.42 0.21
CA ARG A 11 -6.22 -2.96 1.54
C ARG A 11 -6.13 -4.47 1.60
N VAL A 12 -6.61 -5.17 0.57
CA VAL A 12 -6.52 -6.64 0.51
C VAL A 12 -5.06 -7.08 0.54
N LEU A 13 -4.15 -6.45 -0.19
CA LEU A 13 -2.72 -6.76 -0.16
C LEU A 13 -2.11 -6.55 1.22
N VAL A 14 -2.45 -5.44 1.89
CA VAL A 14 -1.97 -5.18 3.27
C VAL A 14 -2.51 -6.23 4.24
N ILE A 15 -3.82 -6.51 4.20
CA ILE A 15 -4.46 -7.49 5.08
C ILE A 15 -3.86 -8.88 4.86
N THR A 16 -3.73 -9.31 3.59
CA THR A 16 -3.13 -10.60 3.26
C THR A 16 -1.68 -10.67 3.71
N GLY A 17 -0.87 -9.62 3.49
CA GLY A 17 0.49 -9.55 3.97
C GLY A 17 0.58 -9.66 5.50
N SER A 18 -0.30 -8.96 6.22
CA SER A 18 -0.39 -9.07 7.69
C SER A 18 -0.78 -10.47 8.14
N ILE A 19 -1.76 -11.11 7.50
CA ILE A 19 -2.18 -12.48 7.80
C ILE A 19 -1.01 -13.45 7.59
N VAL A 20 -0.27 -13.32 6.48
CA VAL A 20 0.89 -14.15 6.18
C VAL A 20 1.97 -14.00 7.25
N ILE A 21 2.25 -12.77 7.72
CA ILE A 21 3.21 -12.54 8.81
C ILE A 21 2.72 -13.19 10.09
N VAL A 22 1.47 -12.97 10.48
CA VAL A 22 0.90 -13.52 11.72
C VAL A 22 0.93 -15.05 11.69
N LEU A 23 0.45 -15.67 10.61
CA LEU A 23 0.46 -17.12 10.45
C LEU A 23 1.88 -17.68 10.41
N GLY A 24 2.81 -17.00 9.74
CA GLY A 24 4.21 -17.42 9.66
C GLY A 24 4.92 -17.35 11.01
N VAL A 25 4.66 -16.30 11.81
CA VAL A 25 5.18 -16.18 13.18
C VAL A 25 4.58 -17.26 14.09
N LEU A 26 3.26 -17.49 14.01
CA LEU A 26 2.60 -18.56 14.77
C LEU A 26 3.17 -19.94 14.41
N ALA A 27 3.37 -20.20 13.12
CA ALA A 27 3.99 -21.43 12.65
C ALA A 27 5.44 -21.56 13.15
N ALA A 28 6.23 -20.49 13.12
CA ALA A 28 7.60 -20.50 13.63
C ALA A 28 7.65 -20.82 15.13
N VAL A 29 6.75 -20.23 15.93
CA VAL A 29 6.62 -20.53 17.36
C VAL A 29 6.15 -21.97 17.59
N ALA A 30 5.18 -22.45 16.82
CA ALA A 30 4.71 -23.83 16.90
C ALA A 30 5.85 -24.83 16.60
N VAL A 31 6.70 -24.55 15.61
CA VAL A 31 7.90 -25.33 15.31
C VAL A 31 8.92 -25.25 16.45
N GLY A 32 9.08 -24.10 17.10
CA GLY A 32 9.97 -23.96 18.26
C GLY A 32 9.52 -24.76 19.49
N ILE A 33 8.22 -24.92 19.69
CA ILE A 33 7.63 -25.59 20.86
C ILE A 33 7.46 -27.10 20.61
N ALA A 34 6.87 -27.47 19.47
CA ALA A 34 6.42 -28.82 19.16
C ALA A 34 7.11 -29.42 17.92
N GLY A 35 8.06 -28.70 17.33
CA GLY A 35 8.78 -29.17 16.15
C GLY A 35 9.76 -30.32 16.45
N PRO A 36 10.19 -31.03 15.40
CA PRO A 36 11.15 -32.12 15.53
C PRO A 36 12.48 -31.62 16.11
N ASP A 37 13.15 -32.48 16.87
CA ASP A 37 14.43 -32.12 17.49
C ASP A 37 15.49 -31.85 16.42
N LEU A 38 15.82 -30.55 16.28
CA LEU A 38 16.79 -30.04 15.32
C LEU A 38 18.25 -30.34 15.72
N THR A 39 18.45 -30.87 16.94
CA THR A 39 19.74 -31.35 17.46
C THR A 39 20.38 -32.42 16.58
N ARG A 40 19.59 -33.14 15.76
CA ARG A 40 20.12 -34.10 14.79
C ARG A 40 20.96 -33.47 13.68
N TYR A 41 20.75 -32.19 13.38
CA TYR A 41 21.51 -31.44 12.37
C TYR A 41 22.61 -30.56 12.98
N ALA A 42 22.56 -30.34 14.30
CA ALA A 42 23.43 -29.45 15.04
C ALA A 42 23.70 -30.04 16.43
N SER A 43 24.44 -31.14 16.46
CA SER A 43 24.68 -31.95 17.66
C SER A 43 25.59 -31.29 18.70
N ASP A 44 26.41 -30.32 18.29
CA ASP A 44 27.30 -29.55 19.18
C ASP A 44 26.64 -28.30 19.81
N LEU A 45 25.43 -27.94 19.36
CA LEU A 45 24.73 -26.75 19.83
C LEU A 45 23.71 -27.10 20.91
N ASP A 46 23.60 -26.23 21.92
CA ASP A 46 22.58 -26.37 22.95
C ASP A 46 21.17 -26.45 22.29
N PRO A 47 20.35 -27.46 22.61
CA PRO A 47 18.99 -27.62 22.10
C PRO A 47 18.11 -26.37 22.28
N ARG A 48 18.40 -25.54 23.28
CA ARG A 48 17.70 -24.26 23.47
C ARG A 48 18.06 -23.24 22.39
N VAL A 49 19.34 -23.15 22.04
CA VAL A 49 19.85 -22.22 21.02
C VAL A 49 19.30 -22.59 19.64
N THR A 50 19.29 -23.88 19.29
CA THR A 50 18.74 -24.35 18.01
C THR A 50 17.25 -24.04 17.85
N ARG A 51 16.45 -24.17 18.92
CA ARG A 51 15.02 -23.78 18.90
C ARG A 51 14.83 -22.28 18.71
N VAL A 52 15.61 -21.45 19.43
CA VAL A 52 15.55 -19.99 19.26
C VAL A 52 15.91 -19.60 17.84
N VAL A 53 16.98 -20.16 17.28
CA VAL A 53 17.41 -19.90 15.89
C VAL A 53 16.33 -20.31 14.89
N ALA A 54 15.69 -21.47 15.07
CA ALA A 54 14.61 -21.92 14.19
C ALA A 54 13.39 -20.97 14.23
N VAL A 55 12.98 -20.52 15.41
CA VAL A 55 11.88 -19.54 15.57
C VAL A 55 12.25 -18.21 14.91
N VAL A 56 13.46 -17.71 15.14
CA VAL A 56 13.94 -16.44 14.56
C VAL A 56 14.00 -16.53 13.04
N LEU A 57 14.56 -17.61 12.49
CA LEU A 57 14.63 -17.81 11.04
C LEU A 57 13.24 -17.95 10.42
N GLY A 58 12.34 -18.70 11.05
CA GLY A 58 10.96 -18.86 10.60
C GLY A 58 10.20 -17.53 10.59
N ALA A 59 10.30 -16.75 11.67
CA ALA A 59 9.70 -15.43 11.76
C ALA A 59 10.30 -14.46 10.73
N THR A 60 11.62 -14.51 10.52
CA THR A 60 12.30 -13.67 9.52
C THR A 60 11.84 -14.02 8.11
N ALA A 61 11.70 -15.31 7.77
CA ALA A 61 11.19 -15.74 6.48
C ALA A 61 9.75 -15.24 6.25
N ALA A 62 8.89 -15.32 7.27
CA ALA A 62 7.52 -14.79 7.21
C ALA A 62 7.50 -13.28 6.94
N ILE A 63 8.40 -12.52 7.56
CA ILE A 63 8.55 -11.09 7.34
C ILE A 63 9.07 -10.80 5.93
N VAL A 64 10.10 -11.52 5.46
CA VAL A 64 10.67 -11.35 4.13
C VAL A 64 9.62 -11.60 3.03
N VAL A 65 8.69 -12.52 3.25
CA VAL A 65 7.60 -12.80 2.29
C VAL A 65 6.44 -11.81 2.46
N GLY A 66 6.04 -11.49 3.69
CA GLY A 66 4.86 -10.66 3.96
C GLY A 66 5.08 -9.16 3.84
N ALA A 67 6.28 -8.66 4.15
CA ALA A 67 6.60 -7.23 4.10
C ALA A 67 6.54 -6.65 2.67
N PRO A 68 7.05 -7.31 1.62
CA PRO A 68 6.88 -6.84 0.24
C PRO A 68 5.41 -6.71 -0.16
N LEU A 69 4.52 -7.60 0.28
CA LEU A 69 3.08 -7.49 0.03
C LEU A 69 2.49 -6.22 0.67
N ILE A 70 2.89 -5.91 1.90
CA ILE A 70 2.44 -4.71 2.61
C ILE A 70 2.95 -3.45 1.91
N VAL A 71 4.24 -3.41 1.59
CA VAL A 71 4.87 -2.29 0.89
C VAL A 71 4.23 -2.08 -0.48
N ALA A 72 3.97 -3.15 -1.24
CA ALA A 72 3.26 -3.05 -2.52
C ALA A 72 1.85 -2.48 -2.35
N GLY A 73 1.09 -2.92 -1.33
CA GLY A 73 -0.22 -2.35 -1.01
C GLY A 73 -0.16 -0.86 -0.65
N GLN A 74 0.81 -0.46 0.17
CA GLN A 74 1.03 0.94 0.54
C GLN A 74 1.45 1.80 -0.65
N LEU A 75 2.35 1.29 -1.50
CA LEU A 75 2.84 1.99 -2.68
C LEU A 75 1.71 2.22 -3.69
N LEU A 76 0.82 1.24 -3.85
CA LEU A 76 -0.37 1.38 -4.68
C LEU A 76 -1.29 2.49 -4.17
N ASP A 77 -1.52 2.57 -2.87
CA ASP A 77 -2.35 3.63 -2.27
C ASP A 77 -1.69 5.01 -2.43
N ALA A 78 -0.36 5.10 -2.28
CA ALA A 78 0.39 6.33 -2.50
C ALA A 78 0.30 6.83 -3.96
N PHE A 79 0.40 5.92 -4.93
CA PHE A 79 0.23 6.27 -6.35
C PHE A 79 -1.20 6.75 -6.68
N LEU A 80 -2.21 6.18 -6.02
CA LEU A 80 -3.60 6.61 -6.18
C LEU A 80 -3.81 8.02 -5.62
N ASP A 81 -3.24 8.31 -4.45
CA ASP A 81 -3.29 9.65 -3.85
C ASP A 81 -2.61 10.69 -4.75
N GLN A 82 -1.44 10.36 -5.32
CA GLN A 82 -0.77 11.23 -6.29
C GLN A 82 -1.63 11.52 -7.53
N ARG A 83 -2.29 10.50 -8.10
CA ARG A 83 -3.20 10.69 -9.25
C ARG A 83 -4.39 11.58 -8.90
N ASP A 84 -4.96 11.44 -7.70
CA ASP A 84 -6.10 12.24 -7.27
C ASP A 84 -5.72 13.72 -7.04
N ILE A 85 -4.52 13.98 -6.52
CA ILE A 85 -3.98 15.35 -6.41
C ILE A 85 -3.81 15.95 -7.81
N LEU A 86 -3.20 15.20 -8.73
CA LEU A 86 -2.96 15.67 -10.09
C LEU A 86 -4.27 15.96 -10.85
N ALA A 87 -5.26 15.08 -10.70
CA ALA A 87 -6.59 15.27 -11.27
C ALA A 87 -7.29 16.53 -10.71
N ARG A 88 -7.11 16.81 -9.41
CA ARG A 88 -7.62 18.03 -8.77
C ARG A 88 -6.97 19.29 -9.33
N ILE A 89 -5.65 19.28 -9.47
CA ILE A 89 -4.89 20.40 -10.06
C ILE A 89 -5.36 20.64 -11.49
N HIS A 90 -5.46 19.58 -12.30
CA HIS A 90 -5.92 19.68 -13.69
C HIS A 90 -7.32 20.27 -13.80
N ARG A 91 -8.26 19.86 -12.94
CA ARG A 91 -9.61 20.44 -12.89
C ARG A 91 -9.59 21.92 -12.51
N ARG A 92 -8.77 22.32 -11.52
CA ARG A 92 -8.66 23.73 -11.10
C ARG A 92 -8.08 24.62 -12.20
N LEU A 93 -7.04 24.13 -12.89
CA LEU A 93 -6.44 24.85 -14.03
C LEU A 93 -7.41 24.97 -15.20
N ARG A 94 -8.13 23.89 -15.54
CA ARG A 94 -9.15 23.92 -16.60
C ARG A 94 -10.28 24.90 -16.26
N LYS A 95 -10.73 24.95 -15.01
CA LYS A 95 -11.76 25.92 -14.56
C LYS A 95 -11.26 27.36 -14.64
N LYS A 96 -10.03 27.64 -14.22
CA LYS A 96 -9.41 28.98 -14.36
C LYS A 96 -9.27 29.40 -15.82
N ARG A 97 -8.82 28.50 -16.71
CA ARG A 97 -8.69 28.77 -18.15
C ARG A 97 -10.05 29.05 -18.81
N ALA A 98 -11.08 28.27 -18.45
CA ALA A 98 -12.43 28.51 -18.94
C ALA A 98 -12.96 29.88 -18.49
N GLY A 99 -12.74 30.27 -17.22
CA GLY A 99 -13.13 31.59 -16.72
C GLY A 99 -12.39 32.74 -17.40
N ALA A 100 -11.07 32.61 -17.61
CA ALA A 100 -10.27 33.60 -18.32
C ALA A 100 -10.71 33.77 -19.78
N SER A 101 -11.04 32.66 -20.47
CA SER A 101 -11.56 32.71 -21.84
C SER A 101 -12.95 33.36 -21.94
N VAL A 102 -13.78 33.23 -20.91
CA VAL A 102 -15.10 33.88 -20.85
C VAL A 102 -14.97 35.38 -20.61
N ASP A 103 -14.09 35.81 -19.71
CA ASP A 103 -13.81 37.23 -19.45
C ASP A 103 -13.28 37.94 -20.70
N ASP A 104 -12.33 37.31 -21.41
CA ASP A 104 -11.75 37.85 -22.65
C ASP A 104 -12.80 38.00 -23.77
N ARG A 105 -13.70 37.01 -23.93
CA ARG A 105 -14.84 37.12 -24.86
C ARG A 105 -15.80 38.25 -24.50
N SER A 106 -16.09 38.46 -23.21
CA SER A 106 -16.97 39.55 -22.79
C SER A 106 -16.37 40.94 -22.99
N ARG A 107 -15.04 41.06 -23.04
CA ARG A 107 -14.35 42.31 -23.40
C ARG A 107 -14.37 42.59 -24.90
N LEU A 108 -14.21 41.55 -25.72
CA LEU A 108 -14.25 41.66 -27.19
C LEU A 108 -15.66 41.86 -27.75
N PHE A 109 -16.66 41.27 -27.08
CA PHE A 109 -18.07 41.43 -27.42
C PHE A 109 -18.82 41.96 -26.19
N PRO A 110 -18.67 43.26 -25.86
CA PRO A 110 -19.44 43.83 -24.78
C PRO A 110 -20.93 43.65 -25.10
N PRO A 111 -21.75 43.19 -24.14
CA PRO A 111 -23.17 43.05 -24.36
C PRO A 111 -23.68 44.42 -24.78
N ARG A 112 -24.26 44.50 -25.97
CA ARG A 112 -25.01 45.68 -26.41
C ARG A 112 -26.22 45.77 -25.48
N VAL A 113 -26.02 46.38 -24.32
CA VAL A 113 -27.11 46.81 -23.46
C VAL A 113 -27.88 47.79 -24.33
N ALA A 114 -29.04 47.31 -24.77
CA ALA A 114 -29.96 48.05 -25.60
C ALA A 114 -30.24 49.38 -24.90
N ARG A 115 -29.77 50.48 -25.52
CA ARG A 115 -30.30 51.80 -25.23
C ARG A 115 -31.81 51.72 -25.45
N ARG A 116 -32.57 51.80 -24.37
CA ARG A 116 -33.95 52.27 -24.38
C ARG A 116 -34.02 53.49 -23.50
#